data_AF-A0A395IVR9-F1
#
_entry.id   AF-A0A395IVR9-F1
#
_cell.length_a   1.000
_cell.length_b   1.000
_cell.length_c   1.000
_cell.angle_alpha   90.00
_cell.angle_beta   90.00
_cell.angle_gamma   90.00
#
_symmetry.space_group_name_H-M   'P 1'
#
loop_
_entity.id
_entity.type
_entity.pdbx_description
1 polymer ?
#
loop_
_entity_poly.entity_id
_entity_poly.type
_entity_poly.pdbx_seq_one_letter_code
_entity_poly.pdbx_strand_id
1 'polypeptide(L)'
;MMLNKAVSLQDMEGVDADFHRSLQWMLDNPIEGVLDQTFSTEDERFGVTNVEDLKPGGRDIEVTDENKKEYVDLMVKWRIQKRIDEQFQAFINGFHELIQPNLSMFSMKENLNC
;
A
#
# COMPACT_ATOMS: atom_id res chain seq x y z
N MET A 1 -4.98 9.61 3.19
CA MET A 1 -4.69 10.00 4.59
C MET A 1 -5.19 11.43 4.81
N MET A 2 -6.41 11.60 5.32
CA MET A 2 -7.04 12.93 5.50
C MET A 2 -6.57 13.69 6.76
N LEU A 3 -5.85 13.02 7.65
CA LEU A 3 -5.24 13.62 8.84
C LEU A 3 -3.75 13.33 8.72
N ASN A 4 -2.93 14.37 8.78
CA ASN A 4 -1.47 14.36 8.59
C ASN A 4 -0.71 13.63 9.73
N LYS A 5 -1.28 12.54 10.24
CA LYS A 5 -0.77 11.71 11.31
C LYS A 5 0.09 10.62 10.67
N ALA A 6 1.30 10.42 11.19
CA ALA A 6 2.10 9.28 10.81
C ALA A 6 1.32 7.99 11.12
N VAL A 7 1.17 7.14 10.11
CA VAL A 7 0.56 5.83 10.28
C VAL A 7 1.50 4.98 11.12
N SER A 8 0.93 4.31 12.12
CA SER A 8 1.66 3.45 13.06
C SER A 8 1.23 1.99 12.90
N LEU A 9 2.04 1.07 13.44
CA LEU A 9 1.68 -0.35 13.47
C LEU A 9 0.33 -0.60 14.15
N GLN A 10 -0.02 0.16 15.19
CA GLN A 10 -1.32 0.03 15.88
C GLN A 10 -2.51 0.31 14.96
N ASP A 11 -2.36 1.19 13.97
CA ASP A 11 -3.42 1.46 13.00
C ASP A 11 -3.70 0.24 12.10
N MET A 12 -2.76 -0.71 12.00
CA MET A 12 -2.94 -1.95 11.23
C MET A 12 -3.87 -2.95 11.92
N GLU A 13 -4.06 -2.90 13.23
CA GLU A 13 -4.93 -3.86 13.94
C GLU A 13 -6.37 -3.83 13.41
N GLY A 14 -6.89 -2.64 13.12
CA GLY A 14 -8.22 -2.45 12.54
C GLY A 14 -8.30 -2.66 11.02
N VAL A 15 -7.16 -2.72 10.32
CA VAL A 15 -7.09 -2.83 8.85
C VAL A 15 -6.82 -4.27 8.40
N ASP A 16 -5.90 -4.94 9.09
CA ASP A 16 -5.43 -6.29 8.84
C ASP A 16 -4.79 -6.87 10.12
N ALA A 17 -5.61 -7.51 10.94
CA ALA A 17 -5.19 -8.03 12.25
C ALA A 17 -4.13 -9.13 12.15
N ASP A 18 -4.12 -9.91 11.07
CA ASP A 18 -3.17 -11.01 10.87
C ASP A 18 -1.80 -10.44 10.52
N PHE A 19 -1.78 -9.49 9.58
CA PHE A 19 -0.56 -8.78 9.21
C PHE A 19 0.04 -7.99 10.39
N HIS A 20 -0.82 -7.34 11.20
CA HIS A 20 -0.39 -6.70 12.44
C HIS A 20 0.32 -7.67 13.38
N ARG A 21 -0.24 -8.86 13.62
CA ARG A 21 0.38 -9.87 14.49
C ARG A 21 1.72 -10.35 13.96
N SER A 22 1.85 -10.52 12.64
CA SER A 22 3.12 -10.92 12.01
C SER A 22 4.21 -9.86 12.20
N LEU A 23 3.90 -8.59 11.97
CA LEU A 23 4.85 -7.49 12.16
C LEU A 23 5.20 -7.27 13.63
N GLN A 24 4.22 -7.38 14.54
CA GLN A 24 4.46 -7.30 15.98
C GLN A 24 5.37 -8.43 16.45
N TRP A 25 5.13 -9.66 15.98
CA TRP A 25 6.00 -10.80 16.28
C TRP A 25 7.44 -10.55 15.80
N MET A 26 7.61 -9.99 14.60
CA MET A 26 8.93 -9.63 14.05
C MET A 26 9.68 -8.63 14.95
N LEU A 27 8.97 -7.63 15.48
CA LEU A 27 9.56 -6.66 16.41
C LEU A 27 9.98 -7.30 17.73
N ASP A 28 9.15 -8.19 18.27
CA ASP A 28 9.33 -8.77 19.61
C ASP A 28 10.32 -9.94 19.65
N ASN A 29 10.66 -10.53 18.51
CA ASN A 29 11.49 -11.74 18.42
C ASN A 29 12.72 -11.54 17.53
N PRO A 30 13.84 -12.21 17.81
CA PRO A 30 14.97 -12.25 16.90
C PRO A 30 14.56 -12.91 15.57
N ILE A 31 15.01 -12.35 14.47
CA ILE A 31 14.61 -12.79 13.12
C ILE A 31 15.76 -13.43 12.34
N GLU A 32 17.00 -13.21 12.78
CA GLU A 32 18.19 -13.79 12.16
C GLU A 32 18.10 -15.33 12.09
N GLY A 33 18.20 -15.87 10.88
CA GLY A 33 18.10 -17.32 10.64
C GLY A 33 16.71 -17.91 10.78
N VAL A 34 15.68 -17.10 11.06
CA VAL A 34 14.27 -17.52 11.15
C VAL A 34 13.48 -17.02 9.96
N LEU A 35 13.71 -15.77 9.55
CA LEU A 35 13.06 -15.14 8.42
C LEU A 35 14.11 -14.72 7.39
N ASP A 36 13.85 -15.07 6.13
CA ASP A 36 14.61 -14.56 4.99
C ASP A 36 13.74 -13.49 4.31
N GLN A 37 14.01 -12.23 4.61
CA GLN A 37 13.26 -11.07 4.14
C GLN A 37 14.23 -10.00 3.66
N THR A 38 13.83 -9.29 2.60
CA THR A 38 14.54 -8.11 2.09
C THR A 38 13.64 -6.89 2.21
N PHE A 39 14.15 -5.68 1.99
CA PHE A 39 13.33 -4.47 1.93
C PHE A 39 12.51 -4.39 0.63
N SER A 40 11.83 -5.47 0.27
CA SER A 40 10.91 -5.56 -0.86
C SER A 40 9.67 -6.38 -0.48
N THR A 41 8.60 -6.23 -1.25
CA THR A 41 7.37 -6.99 -1.04
C THR A 41 6.73 -7.38 -2.36
N GLU A 42 5.99 -8.49 -2.34
CA GLU A 42 5.24 -8.97 -3.50
C GLU A 42 3.83 -8.38 -3.51
N ASP A 43 3.46 -7.83 -4.65
CA ASP A 43 2.12 -7.33 -4.94
C ASP A 43 1.50 -8.10 -6.10
N GLU A 44 0.49 -8.91 -5.80
CA GLU A 44 -0.32 -9.55 -6.81
C GLU A 44 -1.44 -8.59 -7.27
N ARG A 45 -1.34 -8.12 -8.52
CA ARG A 45 -2.37 -7.30 -9.17
C ARG A 45 -2.79 -7.98 -10.47
N PHE A 46 -4.09 -8.24 -10.62
CA PHE A 46 -4.67 -8.85 -11.83
C PHE A 46 -4.01 -10.18 -12.24
N GLY A 47 -3.61 -11.00 -11.27
CA GLY A 47 -2.93 -12.28 -11.51
C GLY A 47 -1.45 -12.15 -11.92
N VAL A 48 -0.87 -10.95 -11.81
CA VAL A 48 0.55 -10.70 -12.01
C VAL A 48 1.20 -10.30 -10.68
N THR A 49 2.17 -11.09 -10.24
CA THR A 49 3.00 -10.78 -9.07
C THR A 49 4.11 -9.83 -9.48
N ASN A 50 4.14 -8.65 -8.86
CA ASN A 50 5.21 -7.67 -9.01
C ASN A 50 5.99 -7.56 -7.70
N VAL A 51 7.31 -7.41 -7.78
CA VAL A 51 8.15 -7.13 -6.61
C VAL A 51 8.40 -5.63 -6.54
N GLU A 52 7.91 -5.00 -5.47
CA GLU A 52 8.12 -3.59 -5.19
C GLU A 52 9.17 -3.42 -4.09
N ASP A 53 10.15 -2.55 -4.32
CA ASP A 53 11.14 -2.20 -3.29
C ASP A 53 10.53 -1.19 -2.32
N LEU A 54 10.61 -1.47 -1.02
CA LEU A 54 10.12 -0.58 0.04
C LEU A 54 11.01 0.67 0.21
N LYS A 55 12.26 0.56 -0.21
CA LYS A 55 13.26 1.65 -0.30
C LYS A 55 14.18 1.41 -1.50
N PRO A 56 14.93 2.42 -1.99
CA PRO A 56 15.77 2.25 -3.17
C PRO A 56 16.73 1.04 -3.06
N GLY A 57 16.64 0.09 -4.00
CA GLY A 57 17.45 -1.13 -4.01
C GLY A 57 17.08 -2.12 -2.91
N GLY A 58 15.89 -2.00 -2.32
CA GLY A 58 15.50 -2.74 -1.13
C GLY A 58 15.51 -4.27 -1.28
N ARG A 59 15.31 -4.79 -2.50
CA ARG A 59 15.45 -6.22 -2.81
C ARG A 59 16.84 -6.79 -2.51
N ASP A 60 17.88 -5.96 -2.54
CA ASP A 60 19.27 -6.35 -2.31
C ASP A 60 19.71 -6.07 -0.86
N ILE A 61 18.78 -5.61 0.00
CA ILE A 61 19.03 -5.25 1.39
C ILE A 61 18.27 -6.23 2.28
N GLU A 62 18.99 -7.05 3.01
CA GLU A 62 18.41 -7.99 3.98
C GLU A 62 17.84 -7.28 5.21
N VAL A 63 16.76 -7.84 5.75
CA VAL A 63 16.18 -7.42 7.02
C VAL A 63 16.88 -8.16 8.15
N THR A 64 17.53 -7.40 9.04
CA THR A 64 18.27 -7.88 10.21
C THR A 64 17.60 -7.39 11.49
N ASP A 65 18.00 -7.93 12.64
CA ASP A 65 17.47 -7.48 13.93
C ASP A 65 17.76 -6.00 14.22
N GLU A 66 18.80 -5.43 13.61
CA GLU A 66 19.16 -4.02 13.73
C GLU A 66 18.26 -3.09 12.90
N ASN A 67 17.78 -3.57 11.74
CA ASN A 67 17.04 -2.75 10.77
C ASN A 67 15.55 -3.10 10.64
N LYS A 68 15.07 -4.18 11.28
CA LYS A 68 13.68 -4.65 11.19
C LYS A 68 12.62 -3.62 11.57
N LYS A 69 12.96 -2.67 12.45
CA LYS A 69 12.03 -1.59 12.79
C LYS A 69 11.74 -0.69 11.59
N GLU A 70 12.76 -0.35 10.81
CA GLU A 70 12.61 0.40 9.56
C GLU A 70 11.76 -0.39 8.56
N TYR A 71 12.02 -1.69 8.42
CA TYR A 71 11.23 -2.58 7.56
C TYR A 71 9.75 -2.56 7.94
N VAL A 72 9.43 -2.72 9.22
CA VAL A 72 8.05 -2.69 9.73
C VAL A 72 7.38 -1.35 9.43
N ASP A 73 8.05 -0.23 9.67
CA ASP A 73 7.50 1.11 9.40
C ASP A 73 7.19 1.29 7.90
N LEU A 74 8.09 0.83 7.01
CA LEU A 74 7.88 0.89 5.56
C LEU A 74 6.76 -0.05 5.09
N MET A 75 6.69 -1.27 5.63
CA MET A 75 5.63 -2.23 5.32
C MET A 75 4.25 -1.71 5.72
N VAL A 76 4.12 -1.11 6.91
CA VAL A 76 2.88 -0.48 7.37
C VAL A 76 2.45 0.62 6.40
N LYS A 77 3.38 1.53 6.05
CA LYS A 77 3.10 2.62 5.11
C LYS A 77 2.64 2.09 3.75
N TRP A 78 3.36 1.11 3.21
CA TRP A 78 3.04 0.48 1.93
C TRP A 78 1.66 -0.18 1.97
N ARG A 79 1.36 -0.97 3.02
CA ARG A 79 0.08 -1.69 3.16
C ARG A 79 -1.11 -0.75 3.20
N ILE A 80 -1.02 0.35 3.95
CA ILE A 80 -2.10 1.36 4.01
C ILE A 80 -2.27 2.05 2.66
N GLN A 81 -1.19 2.44 2.00
CA GLN A 81 -1.25 3.08 0.70
C GLN A 81 -1.94 2.18 -0.33
N LYS A 82 -1.54 0.91 -0.39
CA LYS A 82 -2.17 -0.10 -1.24
C LYS A 82 -3.67 -0.24 -1.00
N ARG A 83 -4.09 -0.34 0.27
CA ARG A 83 -5.52 -0.46 0.62
C ARG A 83 -6.33 0.79 0.21
N ILE A 84 -5.73 1.99 0.31
CA ILE A 84 -6.38 3.21 -0.17
C ILE A 84 -6.53 3.18 -1.70
N ASP A 85 -5.47 2.78 -2.41
CA ASP A 85 -5.49 2.73 -3.87
C ASP A 85 -6.54 1.72 -4.38
N GLU A 86 -6.63 0.54 -3.77
CA GLU A 86 -7.66 -0.46 -4.09
C GLU A 86 -9.08 0.06 -3.89
N GLN A 87 -9.35 0.73 -2.75
CA GLN A 87 -10.67 1.32 -2.47
C GLN A 87 -11.01 2.47 -3.42
N PHE A 88 -10.03 3.30 -3.75
CA PHE A 88 -10.20 4.41 -4.69
C PHE A 88 -10.45 3.90 -6.11
N GLN A 89 -9.75 2.86 -6.56
CA GLN A 89 -10.01 2.20 -7.84
C GLN A 89 -11.39 1.55 -7.87
N ALA A 90 -11.79 0.85 -6.81
CA ALA A 90 -13.14 0.29 -6.70
C ALA A 90 -14.22 1.37 -6.78
N PHE A 91 -13.99 2.53 -6.15
CA PHE A 91 -14.88 3.68 -6.23
C PHE A 91 -14.98 4.25 -7.65
N ILE A 92 -13.84 4.47 -8.33
CA ILE A 92 -13.81 4.92 -9.73
C ILE A 92 -14.54 3.93 -10.64
N ASN A 93 -14.28 2.64 -10.48
CA ASN A 93 -14.93 1.60 -11.29
C ASN A 93 -16.45 1.60 -11.07
N GLY A 94 -16.91 1.65 -9.82
CA GLY A 94 -18.33 1.77 -9.51
C GLY A 94 -18.96 3.05 -10.06
N PHE A 95 -18.22 4.17 -10.08
CA PHE A 95 -18.68 5.42 -10.70
C PHE A 95 -18.76 5.31 -12.22
N HIS A 96 -17.77 4.69 -12.88
CA HIS A 96 -17.78 4.43 -14.32
C HIS A 96 -18.91 3.45 -14.73
N GLU A 97 -19.26 2.48 -13.89
CA GLU A 97 -20.40 1.59 -14.15
C GLU A 97 -21.74 2.30 -14.04
N LEU A 98 -21.88 3.24 -13.09
CA LEU A 98 -23.08 4.07 -12.94
C LEU A 98 -23.19 5.14 -14.05
N ILE A 99 -22.05 5.65 -14.55
CA ILE A 99 -21.99 6.62 -15.63
C ILE A 99 -21.79 5.90 -16.97
N GLN A 100 -22.90 5.45 -17.56
CA GLN A 100 -22.97 5.01 -18.96
C GLN A 100 -22.42 6.08 -19.95
N PRO A 101 -22.10 5.73 -21.22
CA PRO A 101 -21.31 6.52 -22.19
C PRO A 101 -21.82 7.93 -22.56
N ASN A 102 -22.93 8.37 -21.97
CA ASN A 102 -23.59 9.64 -22.29
C ASN A 102 -22.94 10.86 -21.61
N LEU A 103 -21.91 10.65 -20.76
CA LEU A 103 -21.16 11.76 -20.16
C LEU A 103 -20.01 12.29 -21.03
N SER A 104 -19.88 11.81 -22.27
CA SER A 104 -19.07 12.49 -23.30
C SER A 104 -19.65 13.86 -23.72
N MET A 105 -20.88 14.19 -23.30
CA MET A 105 -21.50 15.50 -23.51
C MET A 105 -20.97 16.60 -22.58
N PHE A 106 -20.27 16.25 -21.48
CA PHE A 106 -19.80 17.22 -20.49
C PHE A 106 -18.31 17.61 -20.62
N SER A 107 -17.68 17.39 -21.78
CA SER A 107 -16.48 18.16 -22.13
C SER A 107 -16.91 19.52 -22.67
N MET A 108 -16.73 20.56 -21.84
CA MET A 108 -16.85 22.01 -22.11
C MET A 108 -17.10 22.42 -23.57
N LYS A 109 -18.27 23.00 -23.81
CA LYS A 109 -18.43 24.05 -24.81
C LYS A 109 -18.29 25.41 -24.11
N GLU A 110 -17.06 25.75 -23.68
CA GLU A 110 -16.72 27.16 -23.46
C GLU A 110 -16.49 27.79 -24.83
N ASN A 111 -17.59 28.31 -25.41
CA ASN A 111 -17.49 29.26 -26.51
C ASN A 111 -16.92 30.56 -25.93
N LEU A 112 -15.60 30.72 -25.99
CA LEU A 112 -15.00 32.05 -26.03
C LEU A 112 -15.31 32.67 -27.39
N ASN A 113 -16.38 33.47 -27.43
CA ASN A 113 -16.59 34.54 -28.40
C ASN A 113 -17.54 35.57 -27.78
N CYS A 114 -16.95 36.57 -27.12
CA CYS A 114 -17.40 37.96 -27.06
C CYS A 114 -16.16 38.81 -26.76
#